data_AF-A0A947TJH8-F1
#
_entry.id   AF-A0A947TJH8-F1
#
_cell.length_a   1.000
_cell.length_b   1.000
_cell.length_c   1.000
_cell.angle_alpha   90.00
_cell.angle_beta   90.00
_cell.angle_gamma   90.00
#
_symmetry.space_group_name_H-M   'P 1'
#
loop_
_entity.id
_entity.type
_entity.pdbx_description
1 polymer ?
#
loop_
_entity_poly.entity_id
_entity_poly.type
_entity_poly.pdbx_seq_one_letter_code
_entity_poly.pdbx_strand_id
1 'polypeptide(L)'
;PHHENEIAQSEAANDKKFVNYWIEGEHLLVNNQKMSKSLQNFYTIEDIKKKNFLPLVFRYLIISAHYRSKLNFTWESLKTAQNAYKRLKSITLKIKDDKKINKKYLKEFENNINNDLNMPKALALLWNLIRDKKADGKYRTIEKIDQIFSLDLFKKEKIEIPQEIKKLLEKREQARKDKNFNKADKLRKEIKEKGFQVEDTPKMSKVRP
;
A
#
# COMPACT_ATOMS: atom_id res chain seq x y z
N PRO A 1 9.39 28.71 18.67
CA PRO A 1 8.18 28.19 18.00
C PRO A 1 8.19 28.63 16.53
N HIS A 2 7.83 27.79 15.56
CA HIS A 2 7.98 28.11 14.13
C HIS A 2 6.78 28.90 13.60
N HIS A 3 5.56 28.37 13.73
CA HIS A 3 4.33 28.99 13.21
C HIS A 3 4.01 30.32 13.92
N GLU A 4 4.23 30.41 15.24
CA GLU A 4 4.01 31.64 16.00
C GLU A 4 4.95 32.77 15.56
N ASN A 5 6.18 32.42 15.16
CA ASN A 5 7.11 33.38 14.59
C ASN A 5 6.67 33.83 13.19
N GLU A 6 6.13 32.92 12.37
CA GLU A 6 5.58 33.27 11.06
C GLU A 6 4.38 34.22 11.17
N ILE A 7 3.48 33.99 12.12
CA ILE A 7 2.35 34.88 12.42
C ILE A 7 2.89 36.25 12.83
N ALA A 8 3.79 36.30 13.81
CA ALA A 8 4.33 37.56 14.29
C ALA A 8 5.01 38.39 13.19
N GLN A 9 5.82 37.74 12.34
CA GLN A 9 6.49 38.41 11.21
C GLN A 9 5.50 38.90 10.16
N SER A 10 4.53 38.07 9.79
CA SER A 10 3.60 38.36 8.70
C SER A 10 2.58 39.43 9.09
N GLU A 11 1.99 39.32 10.28
CA GLU A 11 0.96 40.25 10.73
C GLU A 11 1.53 41.60 11.14
N ALA A 12 2.70 41.63 11.80
CA ALA A 12 3.35 42.91 12.16
C ALA A 12 3.81 43.71 10.94
N ALA A 13 4.20 43.02 9.85
CA ALA A 13 4.63 43.70 8.63
C ALA A 13 3.47 44.23 7.77
N ASN A 14 2.28 43.64 7.88
CA ASN A 14 1.18 43.89 6.94
C ASN A 14 -0.12 44.41 7.57
N ASP A 15 -0.23 44.41 8.90
CA ASP A 15 -1.43 44.77 9.67
C ASP A 15 -2.69 44.02 9.22
N LYS A 16 -2.52 42.74 8.86
CA LYS A 16 -3.57 41.87 8.33
C LYS A 16 -3.42 40.46 8.89
N LYS A 17 -4.54 39.77 9.04
CA LYS A 17 -4.58 38.34 9.40
C LYS A 17 -3.77 37.51 8.38
N PHE A 18 -2.83 36.71 8.86
CA PHE A 18 -1.94 35.92 8.00
C PHE A 18 -2.67 34.77 7.29
N VAL A 19 -3.33 33.89 8.05
CA VAL A 19 -4.06 32.73 7.51
C VAL A 19 -5.34 32.45 8.30
N ASN A 20 -6.32 31.79 7.66
CA ASN A 20 -7.59 31.45 8.30
C ASN A 20 -7.58 30.12 9.07
N TYR A 21 -6.82 29.14 8.57
CA TYR A 21 -6.78 27.79 9.13
C TYR A 21 -5.34 27.30 9.15
N TRP A 22 -4.94 26.76 10.30
CA TRP A 22 -3.70 26.00 10.47
C TRP A 22 -4.05 24.52 10.54
N ILE A 23 -3.34 23.68 9.80
CA ILE A 23 -3.52 22.23 9.80
C ILE A 23 -2.19 21.61 10.23
N GLU A 24 -2.20 20.96 11.39
CA GLU A 24 -1.01 20.35 11.98
C GLU A 24 -1.18 18.84 12.08
N GLY A 25 -0.24 18.10 11.48
CA GLY A 25 -0.16 16.65 11.62
C GLY A 25 0.50 16.28 12.94
N GLU A 26 -0.07 15.30 13.63
CA GLU A 26 0.54 14.74 14.83
C GLU A 26 1.75 13.86 14.52
N HIS A 27 2.55 13.64 15.54
CA HIS A 27 3.82 12.94 15.42
C HIS A 27 3.66 11.45 15.08
N LEU A 28 4.54 11.01 14.18
CA LEU A 28 4.87 9.59 14.02
C LEU A 28 5.83 9.17 15.14
N LEU A 29 5.41 8.21 15.94
CA LEU A 29 6.25 7.52 16.92
C LEU A 29 6.91 6.30 16.27
N VAL A 30 8.03 5.87 16.83
CA VAL A 30 8.69 4.60 16.49
C VAL A 30 8.87 3.80 17.76
N ASN A 31 8.24 2.61 17.81
CA ASN A 31 8.24 1.77 19.02
C ASN A 31 7.81 2.54 20.29
N ASN A 32 6.73 3.34 20.19
CA ASN A 32 6.18 4.22 21.23
C ASN A 32 7.12 5.36 21.69
N GLN A 33 8.21 5.61 20.99
CA GLN A 33 9.14 6.70 21.28
C GLN A 33 9.08 7.77 20.19
N LYS A 34 9.44 9.01 20.55
CA LYS A 34 9.60 10.08 19.57
C LYS A 34 10.69 9.68 18.55
N MET A 35 10.43 9.89 17.27
CA MET A 35 11.46 9.72 16.25
C MET A 35 12.51 10.82 16.42
N SER A 36 13.79 10.44 16.55
CA SER A 36 14.88 11.41 16.66
C SER A 36 16.22 10.81 16.20
N LYS A 37 17.12 11.69 15.75
CA LYS A 37 18.48 11.30 15.37
C LYS A 37 19.27 10.74 16.57
N SER A 38 19.08 11.31 17.75
CA SER A 38 19.77 10.89 18.99
C SER A 38 19.37 9.49 19.44
N LEU A 39 18.10 9.10 19.27
CA LEU A 39 17.62 7.74 19.55
C LEU A 39 17.94 6.74 18.43
N GLN A 40 18.51 7.20 17.31
CA GLN A 40 18.84 6.38 16.13
C GLN A 40 17.66 5.51 15.66
N ASN A 41 16.43 5.97 15.88
CA ASN A 41 15.19 5.23 15.59
C ASN A 41 14.46 5.77 14.36
N PHE A 42 15.10 6.61 13.54
CA PHE A 42 14.52 7.10 12.30
C PHE A 42 14.71 6.07 11.18
N TYR A 43 13.69 5.94 10.33
CA TYR A 43 13.75 5.08 9.15
C TYR A 43 13.39 5.88 7.90
N THR A 44 14.12 5.62 6.83
CA THR A 44 13.85 6.18 5.51
C THR A 44 12.98 5.24 4.69
N ILE A 45 12.42 5.76 3.59
CA ILE A 45 11.75 4.90 2.60
C ILE A 45 12.69 3.85 2.01
N GLU A 46 13.99 4.14 1.95
CA GLU A 46 14.99 3.17 1.48
C GLU A 46 15.18 2.02 2.49
N ASP A 47 15.09 2.29 3.79
CA ASP A 47 15.13 1.25 4.83
C ASP A 47 13.90 0.33 4.76
N ILE A 48 12.73 0.89 4.43
CA ILE A 48 11.52 0.12 4.16
C ILE A 48 11.74 -0.84 2.99
N LYS A 49 12.32 -0.36 1.89
CA LYS A 49 12.65 -1.22 0.73
C LYS A 49 13.67 -2.30 1.07
N LYS A 50 14.75 -1.95 1.79
CA LYS A 50 15.79 -2.89 2.24
C LYS A 50 15.24 -4.02 3.10
N LYS A 51 14.12 -3.80 3.80
CA LYS A 51 13.39 -4.84 4.56
C LYS A 51 12.32 -5.57 3.74
N ASN A 52 12.36 -5.48 2.41
CA ASN A 52 11.43 -6.12 1.48
C ASN A 52 9.96 -5.69 1.64
N PHE A 53 9.73 -4.45 2.05
CA PHE A 53 8.41 -3.82 2.01
C PHE A 53 8.25 -2.93 0.79
N LEU A 54 7.05 -2.90 0.21
CA LEU A 54 6.71 -1.92 -0.81
C LEU A 54 6.49 -0.55 -0.15
N PRO A 55 7.06 0.55 -0.66
CA PRO A 55 6.83 1.90 -0.11
C PRO A 55 5.34 2.28 0.00
N LEU A 56 4.50 1.79 -0.92
CA LEU A 56 3.05 2.01 -0.88
C LEU A 56 2.38 1.43 0.39
N VAL A 57 2.98 0.43 1.03
CA VAL A 57 2.48 -0.11 2.31
C VAL A 57 2.57 0.95 3.41
N PHE A 58 3.61 1.80 3.40
CA PHE A 58 3.71 2.89 4.37
C PHE A 58 2.60 3.93 4.15
N ARG A 59 2.27 4.22 2.88
CA ARG A 59 1.10 5.07 2.54
C ARG A 59 -0.19 4.48 3.10
N TYR A 60 -0.42 3.18 2.90
CA TYR A 60 -1.57 2.48 3.46
C TYR A 60 -1.63 2.59 4.99
N LEU A 61 -0.48 2.41 5.66
CA LEU A 61 -0.38 2.56 7.12
C LEU A 61 -0.76 3.98 7.57
N ILE A 62 -0.28 5.02 6.89
CA ILE A 62 -0.64 6.42 7.24
C ILE A 62 -2.14 6.66 7.05
N ILE A 63 -2.74 6.20 5.95
CA ILE A 63 -4.19 6.34 5.68
C ILE A 63 -5.04 5.69 6.80
N SER A 64 -4.51 4.66 7.47
CA SER A 64 -5.21 3.98 8.56
C SER A 64 -5.29 4.77 9.87
N ALA A 65 -4.56 5.90 9.98
CA ALA A 65 -4.61 6.79 11.14
C ALA A 65 -5.11 8.19 10.75
N HIS A 66 -5.75 8.86 11.70
CA HIS A 66 -6.15 10.25 11.52
C HIS A 66 -4.90 11.14 11.57
N TYR A 67 -4.81 12.18 10.73
CA TYR A 67 -3.61 13.01 10.66
C TYR A 67 -3.30 13.73 11.99
N ARG A 68 -4.33 14.00 12.80
CA ARG A 68 -4.24 14.59 14.15
C ARG A 68 -4.05 13.58 15.28
N SER A 69 -3.83 12.30 14.96
CA SER A 69 -3.57 11.26 15.94
C SER A 69 -2.12 10.80 15.84
N LYS A 70 -1.51 10.50 16.99
CA LYS A 70 -0.20 9.85 17.02
C LYS A 70 -0.29 8.49 16.34
N LEU A 71 0.56 8.26 15.35
CA LEU A 71 0.72 6.97 14.71
C LEU A 71 1.98 6.31 15.26
N ASN A 72 1.88 5.07 15.73
CA ASN A 72 3.05 4.30 16.16
C ASN A 72 3.53 3.38 15.04
N PHE A 73 4.71 3.68 14.49
CA PHE A 73 5.39 2.83 13.53
C PHE A 73 6.15 1.71 14.24
N THR A 74 5.87 0.48 13.84
CA THR A 74 6.68 -0.69 14.13
C THR A 74 6.78 -1.52 12.84
N TRP A 75 7.81 -2.36 12.74
CA TRP A 75 7.91 -3.28 11.60
C TRP A 75 6.73 -4.26 11.53
N GLU A 76 6.13 -4.57 12.68
CA GLU A 76 4.93 -5.39 12.79
C GLU A 76 3.66 -4.67 12.31
N SER A 77 3.51 -3.37 12.63
CA SER A 77 2.38 -2.58 12.12
C SER A 77 2.48 -2.42 10.60
N LEU A 78 3.70 -2.23 10.07
CA LEU A 78 3.94 -2.21 8.64
C LEU A 78 3.68 -3.59 7.98
N LYS A 79 4.02 -4.69 8.65
CA LYS A 79 3.70 -6.05 8.19
C LYS A 79 2.20 -6.32 8.12
N THR A 80 1.47 -5.88 9.13
CA THR A 80 0.01 -5.96 9.16
C THR A 80 -0.61 -5.14 8.04
N ALA A 81 -0.13 -3.90 7.85
CA ALA A 81 -0.52 -3.04 6.74
C ALA A 81 -0.23 -3.69 5.38
N GLN A 82 0.93 -4.36 5.21
CA GLN A 82 1.27 -5.07 3.98
C GLN A 82 0.27 -6.18 3.67
N ASN A 83 -0.10 -6.97 4.66
CA ASN A 83 -1.05 -8.06 4.48
C ASN A 83 -2.44 -7.53 4.09
N ALA A 84 -2.89 -6.46 4.75
CA ALA A 84 -4.15 -5.79 4.43
C ALA A 84 -4.14 -5.19 3.01
N TYR A 85 -3.07 -4.47 2.65
CA TYR A 85 -2.88 -3.92 1.31
C TYR A 85 -2.85 -4.99 0.22
N LYS A 86 -2.09 -6.07 0.41
CA LYS A 86 -2.04 -7.19 -0.55
C LYS A 86 -3.40 -7.85 -0.73
N ARG A 87 -4.15 -8.05 0.36
CA ARG A 87 -5.52 -8.57 0.31
C ARG A 87 -6.44 -7.62 -0.45
N LEU A 88 -6.36 -6.32 -0.15
CA LEU A 88 -7.16 -5.29 -0.81
C LEU A 88 -6.92 -5.33 -2.32
N LYS A 89 -5.65 -5.22 -2.74
CA LYS A 89 -5.22 -5.27 -4.14
C LYS A 89 -5.62 -6.57 -4.84
N SER A 90 -5.48 -7.71 -4.17
CA SER A 90 -5.88 -9.01 -4.74
C SER A 90 -7.38 -9.09 -5.00
N ILE A 91 -8.22 -8.44 -4.20
CA ILE A 91 -9.66 -8.44 -4.41
C ILE A 91 -10.02 -7.44 -5.51
N THR A 92 -9.48 -6.22 -5.49
CA THR A 92 -9.76 -5.18 -6.49
C THR A 92 -9.40 -5.64 -7.90
N LEU A 93 -8.27 -6.32 -8.09
CA LEU A 93 -7.85 -6.87 -9.38
C LEU A 93 -8.81 -7.92 -9.98
N LYS A 94 -9.72 -8.50 -9.17
CA LYS A 94 -10.73 -9.47 -9.62
C LYS A 94 -12.09 -8.82 -9.93
N ILE A 95 -12.29 -7.57 -9.54
CA ILE A 95 -13.54 -6.85 -9.80
C ILE A 95 -13.61 -6.51 -11.28
N LYS A 96 -14.73 -6.87 -11.92
CA LYS A 96 -15.01 -6.51 -13.32
C LYS A 96 -15.67 -5.14 -13.36
N ASP A 97 -15.34 -4.34 -14.38
CA ASP A 97 -16.03 -3.07 -14.64
C ASP A 97 -17.42 -3.35 -15.23
N ASP A 98 -18.46 -3.08 -14.44
CA ASP A 98 -19.87 -3.10 -14.87
C ASP A 98 -20.32 -1.74 -15.45
N LYS A 99 -19.37 -0.81 -15.62
CA LYS A 99 -19.53 0.55 -16.13
C LYS A 99 -20.37 1.48 -15.25
N LYS A 100 -20.76 1.06 -14.04
CA LYS A 100 -21.57 1.85 -13.11
C LYS A 100 -20.70 2.50 -12.03
N ILE A 101 -21.27 3.50 -11.36
CA ILE A 101 -20.71 4.10 -10.15
C ILE A 101 -21.73 3.97 -9.03
N ASN A 102 -21.28 3.52 -7.87
CA ASN A 102 -22.10 3.44 -6.69
C ASN A 102 -22.13 4.81 -5.98
N LYS A 103 -23.12 5.63 -6.31
CA LYS A 103 -23.26 6.99 -5.78
C LYS A 103 -23.39 7.03 -4.25
N LYS A 104 -24.00 6.00 -3.64
CA LYS A 104 -24.16 5.93 -2.18
C LYS A 104 -22.79 5.83 -1.49
N TYR A 105 -21.98 4.85 -1.90
CA TYR A 105 -20.64 4.69 -1.34
C TYR A 105 -19.73 5.88 -1.65
N LEU A 106 -19.85 6.49 -2.83
CA LEU A 106 -19.05 7.68 -3.15
C LEU A 106 -19.42 8.88 -2.27
N LYS A 107 -20.71 9.14 -2.06
CA LYS A 107 -21.18 10.21 -1.17
C LYS A 107 -20.74 9.99 0.28
N GLU A 108 -20.81 8.74 0.76
CA GLU A 108 -20.35 8.40 2.10
C GLU A 108 -18.83 8.53 2.23
N PHE A 109 -18.07 8.25 1.17
CA PHE A 109 -16.63 8.48 1.11
C PHE A 109 -16.32 9.99 1.21
N GLU A 110 -16.99 10.80 0.41
CA GLU A 110 -16.88 12.27 0.42
C GLU A 110 -17.20 12.85 1.81
N ASN A 111 -18.26 12.38 2.46
CA ASN A 111 -18.61 12.79 3.82
C ASN A 111 -17.50 12.47 4.84
N ASN A 112 -16.81 11.33 4.68
CA ASN A 112 -15.71 10.97 5.58
C ASN A 112 -14.48 11.87 5.36
N ILE A 113 -14.08 12.12 4.12
CA ILE A 113 -12.90 12.97 3.84
C ILE A 113 -13.16 14.45 4.13
N ASN A 114 -14.40 14.92 3.96
CA ASN A 114 -14.80 16.29 4.27
C ASN A 114 -15.02 16.52 5.77
N ASN A 115 -15.05 15.46 6.57
CA ASN A 115 -15.08 15.53 8.03
C ASN A 115 -13.65 15.47 8.58
N ASP A 116 -12.93 16.58 8.49
CA ASP A 116 -11.54 16.73 8.98
C ASP A 116 -10.58 15.64 8.45
N LEU A 117 -10.66 15.32 7.15
CA LEU A 117 -9.80 14.31 6.52
C LEU A 117 -9.84 12.95 7.24
N ASN A 118 -11.04 12.44 7.55
CA ASN A 118 -11.22 11.15 8.24
C ASN A 118 -10.90 9.95 7.32
N MET A 119 -9.62 9.84 6.96
CA MET A 119 -9.05 8.78 6.14
C MET A 119 -9.26 7.38 6.75
N PRO A 120 -9.19 7.15 8.08
CA PRO A 120 -9.47 5.83 8.66
C PRO A 120 -10.89 5.35 8.37
N LYS A 121 -11.89 6.22 8.52
CA LYS A 121 -13.28 5.87 8.19
C LYS A 121 -13.47 5.68 6.68
N ALA A 122 -12.84 6.52 5.87
CA ALA A 122 -12.86 6.37 4.42
C ALA A 122 -12.25 5.02 3.98
N LEU A 123 -11.17 4.57 4.63
CA LEU A 123 -10.53 3.28 4.37
C LEU A 123 -11.42 2.11 4.83
N ALA A 124 -12.09 2.25 5.98
CA ALA A 124 -13.07 1.28 6.43
C ALA A 124 -14.26 1.15 5.45
N LEU A 125 -14.71 2.26 4.88
CA LEU A 125 -15.76 2.28 3.86
C LEU A 125 -15.33 1.56 2.57
N LEU A 126 -14.09 1.75 2.11
CA LEU A 126 -13.54 0.99 0.98
C LEU A 126 -13.61 -0.52 1.22
N TRP A 127 -13.26 -0.97 2.43
CA TRP A 127 -13.39 -2.39 2.80
C TRP A 127 -14.85 -2.86 2.82
N ASN A 128 -15.79 -2.01 3.25
CA ASN A 128 -17.23 -2.33 3.22
C ASN A 128 -17.72 -2.51 1.78
N LEU A 129 -17.40 -1.57 0.88
CA LEU A 129 -17.74 -1.65 -0.55
C LEU A 129 -17.21 -2.94 -1.19
N ILE A 130 -15.97 -3.33 -0.85
CA ILE A 130 -15.37 -4.53 -1.40
C ILE A 130 -16.10 -5.79 -0.91
N ARG A 131 -16.49 -5.85 0.37
CA ARG A 131 -17.20 -7.00 0.97
C ARG A 131 -18.68 -7.08 0.59
N ASP A 132 -19.29 -5.98 0.19
CA ASP A 132 -20.72 -5.91 -0.14
C ASP A 132 -21.04 -6.69 -1.42
N LYS A 133 -21.55 -7.91 -1.29
CA LYS A 133 -21.86 -8.77 -2.46
C LYS A 133 -22.99 -8.22 -3.35
N LYS A 134 -23.81 -7.29 -2.85
CA LYS A 134 -24.97 -6.74 -3.56
C LYS A 134 -24.66 -5.40 -4.24
N ALA A 135 -23.55 -4.74 -3.89
CA ALA A 135 -23.16 -3.48 -4.49
C ALA A 135 -22.74 -3.65 -5.96
N ASP A 136 -23.39 -2.88 -6.84
CA ASP A 136 -22.94 -2.62 -8.20
C ASP A 136 -21.98 -1.42 -8.24
N GLY A 137 -21.38 -1.16 -9.40
CA GLY A 137 -20.52 0.00 -9.64
C GLY A 137 -19.20 0.00 -8.85
N LYS A 138 -18.77 -1.15 -8.33
CA LYS A 138 -17.58 -1.24 -7.47
C LYS A 138 -16.33 -0.75 -8.17
N TYR A 139 -16.09 -1.16 -9.41
CA TYR A 139 -14.85 -0.87 -10.13
C TYR A 139 -14.59 0.65 -10.20
N ARG A 140 -15.51 1.40 -10.80
CA ARG A 140 -15.36 2.86 -10.98
C ARG A 140 -15.46 3.65 -9.68
N THR A 141 -16.19 3.13 -8.69
CA THR A 141 -16.22 3.76 -7.36
C THR A 141 -14.87 3.63 -6.65
N ILE A 142 -14.27 2.44 -6.67
CA ILE A 142 -12.94 2.20 -6.11
C ILE A 142 -11.89 3.00 -6.88
N GLU A 143 -12.02 3.13 -8.20
CA GLU A 143 -11.11 3.95 -9.02
C GLU A 143 -11.15 5.43 -8.58
N LYS A 144 -12.33 6.00 -8.34
CA LYS A 144 -12.45 7.35 -7.78
C LYS A 144 -11.88 7.49 -6.38
N ILE A 145 -12.12 6.50 -5.51
CA ILE A 145 -11.53 6.48 -4.16
C ILE A 145 -9.99 6.41 -4.24
N ASP A 146 -9.46 5.62 -5.17
CA ASP A 146 -8.01 5.44 -5.33
C ASP A 146 -7.31 6.65 -5.94
N GLN A 147 -8.04 7.59 -6.57
CA GLN A 147 -7.48 8.90 -6.94
C GLN A 147 -7.07 9.70 -5.69
N ILE A 148 -7.75 9.51 -4.56
CA ILE A 148 -7.42 10.15 -3.28
C ILE A 148 -6.39 9.32 -2.50
N PHE A 149 -6.60 8.01 -2.39
CA PHE A 149 -5.70 7.13 -1.63
C PHE A 149 -4.35 6.91 -2.33
N SER A 150 -4.33 6.89 -3.67
CA SER A 150 -3.15 6.65 -4.50
C SER A 150 -2.42 5.36 -4.11
N LEU A 151 -3.17 4.25 -3.99
CA LEU A 151 -2.69 2.95 -3.57
C LEU A 151 -2.41 1.99 -4.74
N ASP A 152 -2.58 2.44 -5.98
CA ASP A 152 -2.33 1.65 -7.20
C ASP A 152 -3.17 0.34 -7.20
N LEU A 153 -4.44 0.41 -6.77
CA LEU A 153 -5.27 -0.77 -6.49
C LEU A 153 -5.64 -1.59 -7.73
N PHE A 154 -5.74 -0.95 -8.90
CA PHE A 154 -5.98 -1.62 -10.18
C PHE A 154 -4.70 -1.85 -11.00
N LYS A 155 -3.56 -1.32 -10.54
CA LYS A 155 -2.28 -1.48 -11.23
C LYS A 155 -1.78 -2.90 -11.04
N LYS A 156 -1.73 -3.64 -12.13
CA LYS A 156 -1.05 -4.94 -12.16
C LYS A 156 0.45 -4.69 -12.03
N GLU A 157 1.08 -5.37 -11.09
CA GLU A 157 2.54 -5.36 -10.99
C GLU A 157 3.10 -6.02 -12.25
N LYS A 158 3.90 -5.27 -13.01
CA LYS A 158 4.78 -5.88 -14.00
C LYS A 158 5.88 -6.58 -13.19
N ILE A 159 5.67 -7.85 -12.91
CA ILE A 159 6.74 -8.70 -12.39
C ILE A 159 7.70 -8.89 -13.56
N GLU A 160 8.73 -8.05 -13.65
CA GLU A 160 9.86 -8.33 -14.51
C GLU A 160 10.64 -9.49 -13.90
N ILE A 161 10.26 -10.70 -14.32
CA ILE A 161 11.03 -11.90 -14.01
C ILE A 161 12.39 -11.74 -14.72
N PRO A 162 13.52 -11.68 -13.98
CA PRO A 162 14.83 -11.59 -14.58
C PRO A 162 15.03 -12.70 -15.62
N GLN A 163 15.72 -12.41 -16.72
CA GLN A 163 15.98 -13.41 -17.77
C GLN A 163 16.63 -14.68 -17.20
N GLU A 164 17.45 -14.53 -16.16
CA GLU A 164 18.05 -15.66 -15.44
C GLU A 164 17.00 -16.60 -14.81
N ILE A 165 15.97 -16.04 -14.16
CA ILE A 165 14.88 -16.83 -13.56
C ILE A 165 14.03 -17.50 -14.64
N LYS A 166 13.80 -16.82 -15.78
CA LYS A 166 13.12 -17.43 -16.93
C LYS A 166 13.91 -18.63 -17.47
N LYS A 167 15.23 -18.50 -17.64
CA LYS A 167 16.12 -19.60 -18.06
C LYS A 167 16.12 -20.76 -17.05
N LEU A 168 16.10 -20.47 -15.75
CA LEU A 168 16.02 -21.51 -14.71
C LEU A 168 14.67 -22.25 -14.76
N LEU A 169 13.58 -21.53 -15.00
CA LEU A 169 12.25 -22.12 -15.16
C LEU A 169 12.20 -23.01 -16.41
N GLU A 170 12.75 -22.58 -17.54
CA GLU A 170 12.83 -23.38 -18.77
C GLU A 170 13.65 -24.66 -18.57
N LYS A 171 14.83 -24.55 -17.94
CA LYS A 171 15.65 -25.72 -17.57
C LYS A 171 14.90 -26.69 -16.65
N ARG A 172 14.07 -26.16 -15.74
CA ARG A 172 13.24 -26.98 -14.86
C ARG A 172 12.15 -27.70 -15.64
N GLU A 173 11.45 -27.00 -16.54
CA GLU A 173 10.42 -27.61 -17.40
C GLU A 173 11.02 -28.71 -18.28
N GLN A 174 12.23 -28.50 -18.81
CA GLN A 174 12.95 -29.53 -19.54
C GLN A 174 13.29 -30.73 -18.65
N ALA A 175 13.83 -30.48 -17.44
CA ALA A 175 14.10 -31.57 -16.48
C ALA A 175 12.85 -32.36 -16.09
N ARG A 176 11.67 -31.71 -15.99
CA ARG A 176 10.39 -32.40 -15.77
C ARG A 176 9.97 -33.26 -16.96
N LYS A 177 10.13 -32.74 -18.19
CA LYS A 177 9.86 -33.50 -19.43
C LYS A 177 10.76 -34.73 -19.53
N ASP A 178 12.03 -34.56 -19.15
CA ASP A 178 13.04 -35.63 -19.12
C ASP A 178 12.87 -36.58 -17.92
N LYS A 179 11.81 -36.41 -17.10
CA LYS A 179 11.53 -37.16 -15.85
C LYS A 179 12.67 -37.10 -14.81
N ASN A 180 13.55 -36.10 -14.89
CA ASN A 180 14.61 -35.84 -13.93
C ASN A 180 14.10 -34.94 -12.78
N PHE A 181 13.33 -35.54 -11.88
CA PHE A 181 12.68 -34.84 -10.77
C PHE A 181 13.69 -34.24 -9.78
N ASN A 182 14.82 -34.90 -9.54
CA ASN A 182 15.89 -34.40 -8.67
C ASN A 182 16.46 -33.05 -9.18
N LYS A 183 16.71 -32.96 -10.49
CA LYS A 183 17.18 -31.71 -11.12
C LYS A 183 16.10 -30.62 -11.11
N ALA A 184 14.84 -31.00 -11.31
CA ALA A 184 13.72 -30.06 -11.25
C ALA A 184 13.52 -29.45 -9.85
N ASP A 185 13.68 -30.25 -8.79
CA ASP A 185 13.58 -29.77 -7.40
C ASP A 185 14.77 -28.90 -7.00
N LYS A 186 15.99 -29.22 -7.48
CA LYS A 186 17.16 -28.37 -7.28
C LYS A 186 16.95 -26.98 -7.90
N LEU A 187 16.45 -26.92 -9.14
CA LEU A 187 16.13 -25.66 -9.81
C LEU A 187 14.99 -24.90 -9.12
N ARG A 188 14.01 -25.61 -8.54
CA ARG A 188 12.94 -24.97 -7.74
C ARG A 188 13.50 -24.29 -6.49
N LYS A 189 14.44 -24.92 -5.79
CA LYS A 189 15.12 -24.32 -4.63
C LYS A 189 15.92 -23.09 -5.05
N GLU A 190 16.67 -23.16 -6.15
CA GLU A 190 17.45 -22.03 -6.66
C GLU A 190 16.57 -20.83 -7.04
N ILE A 191 15.42 -21.07 -7.68
CA ILE A 191 14.44 -20.02 -7.98
C ILE A 191 13.90 -19.41 -6.66
N LYS A 192 13.66 -20.24 -5.63
CA LYS A 192 13.20 -19.80 -4.30
C LYS A 192 14.25 -18.98 -3.55
N GLU A 193 15.52 -19.37 -3.62
CA GLU A 193 16.65 -18.64 -3.03
C GLU A 193 16.83 -17.26 -3.68
N LYS A 194 16.56 -17.16 -4.99
CA LYS A 194 16.55 -15.88 -5.72
C LYS A 194 15.27 -15.06 -5.51
N GLY A 195 14.42 -15.46 -4.55
CA GLY A 195 13.25 -14.70 -4.13
C GLY A 195 11.99 -14.94 -4.97
N PHE A 196 11.89 -16.07 -5.67
CA PHE A 196 10.72 -16.39 -6.50
C PHE A 196 10.13 -17.77 -6.18
N GLN A 197 8.80 -17.89 -6.10
CA GLN A 197 8.09 -19.16 -5.97
C GLN A 197 7.60 -19.69 -7.31
N VAL A 198 7.77 -21.00 -7.50
CA VAL A 198 7.21 -21.74 -8.64
C VAL A 198 5.85 -22.32 -8.25
N GLU A 199 4.81 -21.92 -8.99
CA GLU A 199 3.46 -22.50 -8.98
C GLU A 199 3.28 -23.40 -10.20
N ASP A 200 3.05 -24.69 -9.97
CA ASP A 200 2.75 -25.63 -11.05
C ASP A 200 1.27 -25.50 -11.45
N THR A 201 0.99 -25.28 -12.73
CA THR A 201 -0.38 -25.34 -13.28
C THR A 201 -0.49 -26.49 -14.28
N PRO A 202 -1.71 -27.02 -14.57
CA PRO A 202 -1.90 -28.16 -15.46
C PRO A 202 -1.31 -27.99 -16.87
N LYS A 203 -1.10 -26.75 -17.31
CA LYS A 203 -0.53 -26.43 -18.64
C LYS A 203 0.94 -25.98 -18.59
N MET A 204 1.38 -25.34 -17.51
CA MET A 204 2.72 -24.74 -17.41
C MET A 204 3.05 -24.29 -15.98
N SER A 205 4.30 -24.38 -15.58
CA SER A 205 4.77 -23.78 -14.32
C SER A 205 4.88 -22.26 -14.46
N LYS A 206 4.35 -21.52 -13.49
CA LYS A 206 4.44 -20.05 -13.40
C LYS A 206 5.33 -19.66 -12.24
N VAL A 207 5.97 -18.51 -12.35
CA VAL A 207 6.82 -17.94 -11.30
C VAL A 207 6.18 -16.69 -10.73
N ARG A 208 6.18 -16.56 -9.41
CA ARG A 208 5.75 -15.37 -8.66
C ARG A 208 6.89 -14.93 -7.74
N PRO A 209 7.09 -13.63 -7.50
CA PRO A 209 7.98 -13.14 -6.44
C PRO A 209 7.39 -13.44 -5.05
#